data_AF-A0A843DAZ7-F1
#
_entry.id   AF-A0A843DAZ7-F1
#
_cell.length_a   1.000
_cell.length_b   1.000
_cell.length_c   1.000
_cell.angle_alpha   90.00
_cell.angle_beta   90.00
_cell.angle_gamma   90.00
#
_symmetry.space_group_name_H-M   'P 1'
#
loop_
_entity.id
_entity.type
_entity.pdbx_description
1 polymer ?
#
loop_
_entity_poly.entity_id
_entity_poly.type
_entity_poly.pdbx_seq_one_letter_code
_entity_poly.pdbx_strand_id
1 'polypeptide(L)'
;MLAYIVWALCGCIFFALGISAFVSKKPVGFYANIKEPPKVTDVRAYNRAVGTLWTVCGAVFILLGLPLLAGQNSPLVLISIFGVVFECIALIAVYVCIEQKYRGRH
;
A
#
# COMPACT_ATOMS: atom_id res chain seq x y z
N MET A 1 9.30 -10.73 -19.07
CA MET A 1 7.82 -10.71 -19.20
C MET A 1 7.13 -11.44 -18.06
N LEU A 2 7.33 -12.75 -17.86
CA LEU A 2 6.68 -13.51 -16.78
C LEU A 2 6.88 -12.88 -15.39
N ALA A 3 8.11 -12.46 -15.05
CA ALA A 3 8.41 -11.79 -13.78
C ALA A 3 7.57 -10.52 -13.55
N TYR A 4 7.37 -9.71 -14.59
CA TYR A 4 6.53 -8.51 -14.51
C TYR A 4 5.05 -8.85 -14.37
N ILE A 5 4.57 -9.92 -15.01
CA ILE A 5 3.17 -10.36 -14.86
C ILE A 5 2.91 -10.76 -13.40
N VAL A 6 3.79 -11.58 -12.82
CA VAL A 6 3.69 -11.98 -11.40
C VAL A 6 3.75 -10.75 -10.49
N TRP A 7 4.67 -9.82 -10.77
CA TRP A 7 4.78 -8.55 -10.05
C TRP A 7 3.50 -7.71 -10.12
N ALA A 8 2.91 -7.55 -11.30
CA ALA A 8 1.69 -6.78 -11.50
C ALA A 8 0.50 -7.43 -10.78
N LEU A 9 0.43 -8.77 -10.75
CA LEU A 9 -0.58 -9.49 -9.96
C LEU A 9 -0.44 -9.23 -8.46
N CYS A 10 0.78 -9.15 -7.93
CA CYS A 10 1.01 -8.69 -6.55
C CYS A 10 0.53 -7.24 -6.36
N GLY A 11 0.78 -6.36 -7.32
CA GLY A 11 0.26 -4.99 -7.34
C GLY A 11 -1.26 -4.91 -7.23
N CYS A 12 -1.98 -5.78 -7.95
CA CYS A 12 -3.44 -5.87 -7.90
C CYS A 12 -3.99 -6.18 -6.50
N ILE A 13 -3.22 -6.86 -5.63
CA ILE A 13 -3.62 -7.12 -4.25
C ILE A 13 -3.73 -5.81 -3.47
N PHE A 14 -2.81 -4.85 -3.68
CA PHE A 14 -2.89 -3.54 -3.04
C PHE A 14 -4.11 -2.74 -3.49
N PHE A 15 -4.50 -2.83 -4.77
CA PHE A 15 -5.76 -2.25 -5.23
C PHE A 15 -6.98 -2.89 -4.58
N ALA A 16 -6.99 -4.22 -4.45
CA ALA A 16 -8.06 -4.92 -3.75
C ALA A 16 -8.18 -4.47 -2.28
N LEU A 17 -7.05 -4.30 -1.59
CA LEU A 17 -7.00 -3.72 -0.24
C LEU A 17 -7.56 -2.29 -0.22
N GLY A 18 -7.14 -1.43 -1.16
CA GLY A 18 -7.63 -0.06 -1.29
C GLY A 18 -9.14 0.02 -1.50
N ILE A 19 -9.68 -0.76 -2.44
CA ILE A 19 -11.12 -0.87 -2.72
C ILE A 19 -11.87 -1.37 -1.48
N SER A 20 -11.35 -2.43 -0.83
CA SER A 20 -11.95 -3.00 0.39
C SER A 20 -12.06 -1.96 1.50
N ALA A 21 -11.07 -1.06 1.62
CA ALA A 21 -11.10 0.02 2.59
C ALA A 21 -12.20 1.04 2.29
N PHE A 22 -12.36 1.47 1.04
CA PHE A 22 -13.41 2.43 0.66
C PHE A 22 -14.83 1.92 0.94
N VAL A 23 -15.07 0.62 0.80
CA VAL A 23 -16.40 0.02 1.03
C VAL A 23 -16.64 -0.41 2.48
N SER A 24 -15.58 -0.49 3.30
CA SER A 24 -15.70 -0.96 4.68
C SER A 24 -16.44 0.04 5.56
N LYS A 25 -17.39 -0.49 6.35
CA LYS A 25 -18.12 0.24 7.40
C LYS A 25 -17.40 0.24 8.76
N LYS A 26 -16.35 -0.57 8.91
CA LYS A 26 -15.54 -0.69 10.13
C LYS A 26 -14.13 -0.13 9.88
N PRO A 27 -13.42 0.36 10.89
CA PRO A 27 -12.04 0.83 10.71
C PRO A 27 -11.20 -0.30 10.14
N VAL A 28 -10.57 -0.07 8.98
CA VAL A 28 -9.70 -1.08 8.39
C VAL A 28 -8.37 -1.18 9.12
N GLY A 29 -7.92 -2.41 9.31
CA GLY A 29 -6.57 -2.69 9.80
C GLY A 29 -5.53 -2.38 8.73
N PHE A 30 -4.34 -1.99 9.16
CA PHE A 30 -3.17 -1.81 8.30
C PHE A 30 -2.08 -2.82 8.61
N TYR A 31 -1.80 -3.03 9.90
CA TYR A 31 -0.85 -4.03 10.35
C TYR A 31 -1.49 -5.42 10.39
N ALA A 32 -0.85 -6.38 9.74
CA ALA A 32 -1.33 -7.77 9.71
C ALA A 32 -1.23 -8.49 11.07
N ASN A 33 -0.39 -8.00 11.99
CA ASN A 33 -0.18 -8.58 13.32
C ASN A 33 -1.12 -7.99 14.41
N ILE A 34 -1.94 -6.99 14.08
CA ILE A 34 -2.88 -6.38 15.02
C ILE A 34 -4.29 -6.84 14.65
N LYS A 35 -4.95 -7.56 15.56
CA LYS A 35 -6.30 -8.10 15.35
C LYS A 35 -7.41 -7.08 15.66
N GLU A 36 -7.12 -6.15 16.57
CA GLU A 36 -8.09 -5.15 17.00
C GLU A 36 -8.05 -3.94 16.09
N PRO A 37 -9.19 -3.51 15.51
CA PRO A 37 -9.22 -2.33 14.66
C PRO A 37 -8.88 -1.07 15.47
N PRO A 38 -8.18 -0.09 14.86
CA PRO A 38 -7.81 1.14 15.56
C PRO A 38 -9.05 1.91 16.00
N LYS A 39 -8.97 2.53 17.19
CA LYS A 39 -9.99 3.46 17.68
C LYS A 39 -9.86 4.78 16.93
N VAL A 40 -10.78 5.02 15.99
CA VAL A 40 -10.79 6.21 15.13
C VAL A 40 -12.02 7.08 15.41
N THR A 41 -11.86 8.40 15.30
CA THR A 41 -12.93 9.38 15.49
C THR A 41 -13.92 9.41 14.32
N ASP A 42 -13.40 9.28 13.09
CA ASP A 42 -14.18 9.22 11.86
C ASP A 42 -13.75 8.01 11.02
N VAL A 43 -14.55 6.95 11.08
CA VAL A 43 -14.30 5.70 10.36
C VAL A 43 -14.28 5.91 8.86
N ARG A 44 -15.18 6.73 8.32
CA ARG A 44 -15.34 6.91 6.87
C ARG A 44 -14.16 7.68 6.30
N ALA A 45 -13.76 8.76 6.95
CA ALA A 45 -12.61 9.56 6.52
C ALA A 45 -11.29 8.78 6.67
N TYR A 46 -11.11 8.04 7.77
CA TYR A 46 -9.95 7.15 7.98
C TYR A 46 -9.87 6.08 6.89
N ASN A 47 -10.95 5.34 6.66
CA ASN A 47 -10.99 4.28 5.65
C ASN A 47 -10.72 4.83 4.24
N ARG A 48 -11.21 6.03 3.92
CA ARG A 48 -10.92 6.70 2.65
C ARG A 48 -9.42 7.02 2.53
N ALA A 49 -8.80 7.52 3.59
CA ALA A 49 -7.37 7.83 3.58
C ALA A 49 -6.51 6.57 3.42
N VAL A 50 -6.81 5.50 4.18
CA VAL A 50 -6.12 4.21 4.07
C VAL A 50 -6.36 3.56 2.70
N GLY A 51 -7.58 3.65 2.18
CA GLY A 51 -7.92 3.17 0.84
C GLY A 51 -7.13 3.88 -0.25
N THR A 52 -7.01 5.21 -0.18
CA THR A 52 -6.17 5.98 -1.08
C THR A 52 -4.70 5.60 -0.97
N LEU A 53 -4.18 5.41 0.25
CA LEU A 53 -2.80 4.98 0.49
C LEU A 53 -2.50 3.66 -0.24
N TRP A 54 -3.30 2.61 0.00
CA TRP A 54 -3.10 1.31 -0.66
C TRP A 54 -3.27 1.36 -2.18
N THR A 55 -4.21 2.17 -2.67
CA THR A 55 -4.43 2.35 -4.12
C THR A 55 -3.22 3.00 -4.79
N VAL A 56 -2.66 4.04 -4.19
CA VAL A 56 -1.48 4.74 -4.70
C VAL A 56 -0.24 3.84 -4.63
N CYS A 57 -0.04 3.13 -3.52
CA CYS A 57 1.04 2.15 -3.41
C CYS A 57 0.89 1.01 -4.43
N GLY A 58 -0.31 0.51 -4.69
CA GLY A 58 -0.52 -0.46 -5.77
C GLY A 58 -0.06 0.06 -7.14
N ALA A 59 -0.39 1.32 -7.46
CA ALA A 59 0.02 1.94 -8.72
C ALA A 59 1.55 2.14 -8.81
N VAL A 60 2.16 2.70 -7.77
CA VAL A 60 3.61 2.95 -7.70
C VAL A 60 4.38 1.63 -7.74
N PHE A 61 3.97 0.62 -6.97
CA PHE A 61 4.56 -0.71 -6.98
C PHE A 61 4.56 -1.32 -8.39
N ILE A 62 3.44 -1.26 -9.13
CA ILE A 62 3.39 -1.77 -10.51
C ILE A 62 4.39 -1.03 -11.42
N LEU A 63 4.47 0.31 -11.31
CA LEU A 63 5.43 1.11 -12.08
C LEU A 63 6.88 0.76 -11.74
N LEU A 64 7.17 0.50 -10.48
CA LEU A 64 8.49 0.04 -10.04
C LEU A 64 8.86 -1.34 -10.60
N GLY A 65 7.89 -2.11 -11.09
CA GLY A 65 8.13 -3.38 -11.77
C GLY A 65 8.62 -3.24 -13.22
N LEU A 66 8.46 -2.08 -13.87
CA LEU A 66 8.81 -1.89 -15.29
C LEU A 66 10.25 -2.32 -15.65
N PRO A 67 11.29 -2.10 -14.82
CA PRO A 67 12.63 -2.61 -15.08
C PRO A 67 12.73 -4.13 -15.30
N LEU A 68 11.80 -4.93 -14.78
CA LEU A 68 11.73 -6.38 -15.00
C LEU A 68 11.43 -6.76 -16.47
N LEU A 69 11.00 -5.81 -17.28
CA LEU A 69 10.81 -5.98 -18.72
C LEU A 69 12.11 -5.86 -19.52
N ALA A 70 13.18 -5.30 -18.93
CA ALA A 70 14.45 -5.04 -19.62
C ALA A 70 15.32 -6.30 -19.88
N GLY A 71 14.81 -7.49 -19.56
CA GLY A 71 15.53 -8.76 -19.72
C GLY A 71 16.27 -9.21 -18.46
N GLN A 72 16.78 -10.45 -18.51
CA GLN A 72 17.52 -11.04 -17.39
C GLN A 72 18.87 -10.35 -17.17
N ASN A 73 19.33 -10.31 -15.92
CA ASN A 73 20.62 -9.71 -15.51
C ASN A 73 20.77 -8.21 -15.82
N SER A 74 19.67 -7.51 -16.12
CA SER A 74 19.70 -6.06 -16.29
C SER A 74 19.95 -5.37 -14.93
N PRO A 75 20.93 -4.44 -14.83
CA PRO A 75 21.18 -3.70 -13.60
C PRO A 75 20.01 -2.78 -13.23
N LEU A 76 19.08 -2.51 -14.16
CA LEU A 76 17.89 -1.70 -13.91
C LEU A 76 16.99 -2.27 -12.81
N VAL A 77 17.08 -3.57 -12.50
CA VAL A 77 16.36 -4.19 -11.39
C VAL A 77 16.68 -3.54 -10.04
N LEU A 78 17.86 -2.93 -9.89
CA LEU A 78 18.24 -2.19 -8.69
C LEU A 78 17.27 -1.03 -8.42
N ILE A 79 16.73 -0.39 -9.47
CA ILE A 79 15.72 0.67 -9.34
C ILE A 79 14.46 0.12 -8.68
N SER A 80 14.03 -1.08 -9.07
CA SER A 80 12.87 -1.75 -8.46
C SER A 80 13.14 -2.09 -6.99
N ILE A 81 14.32 -2.63 -6.67
CA ILE A 81 14.68 -3.04 -5.31
C ILE A 81 14.69 -1.83 -4.38
N PHE A 82 15.46 -0.78 -4.73
CA PHE A 82 15.54 0.42 -3.90
C PHE A 82 14.20 1.16 -3.89
N GLY A 83 13.52 1.24 -5.02
CA GLY A 83 12.19 1.85 -5.14
C GLY A 83 11.19 1.24 -4.17
N VAL A 84 11.11 -0.10 -4.09
CA VAL A 84 10.20 -0.79 -3.16
C VAL A 84 10.59 -0.54 -1.70
N VAL A 85 11.88 -0.48 -1.38
CA VAL A 85 12.32 -0.13 -0.02
C VAL A 85 11.84 1.26 0.37
N PHE A 86 12.03 2.26 -0.50
CA PHE A 86 11.54 3.62 -0.26
C PHE A 86 10.02 3.69 -0.20
N GLU A 87 9.32 2.95 -1.07
CA GLU A 87 7.87 2.85 -1.07
C GLU A 87 7.34 2.28 0.25
N CYS A 88 7.95 1.22 0.79
CA CYS A 88 7.57 0.65 2.08
C CYS A 88 7.74 1.66 3.23
N ILE A 89 8.85 2.40 3.25
CA ILE A 89 9.10 3.44 4.26
C ILE A 89 8.04 4.54 4.15
N ALA A 90 7.78 5.03 2.93
CA ALA A 90 6.77 6.05 2.69
C ALA A 90 5.37 5.58 3.08
N LEU A 91 5.01 4.34 2.75
CA LEU A 91 3.73 3.73 3.11
C LEU A 91 3.53 3.69 4.63
N ILE A 92 4.55 3.26 5.39
CA ILE A 92 4.48 3.24 6.86
C ILE A 92 4.39 4.67 7.40
N ALA A 93 5.22 5.60 6.91
CA ALA A 93 5.24 6.99 7.37
C ALA A 93 3.89 7.68 7.15
N VAL A 94 3.32 7.55 5.95
CA VAL A 94 2.00 8.12 5.62
C VAL A 94 0.91 7.46 6.45
N TYR A 95 0.96 6.14 6.67
CA TYR A 95 0.01 5.47 7.54
C TYR A 95 0.06 6.01 8.97
N VAL A 96 1.24 6.19 9.56
CA VAL A 96 1.41 6.77 10.90
C VAL A 96 0.78 8.17 10.97
N CYS A 97 0.97 9.00 9.94
CA CYS A 97 0.31 10.31 9.87
C CYS A 97 -1.23 10.21 9.79
N ILE A 98 -1.76 9.25 9.03
CA ILE A 98 -3.20 8.97 8.97
C ILE A 98 -3.71 8.53 10.34
N GLU A 99 -3.05 7.56 10.97
CA GLU A 99 -3.41 7.05 12.28
C GLU A 99 -3.44 8.19 13.31
N GLN A 100 -2.37 8.99 13.41
CA GLN A 100 -2.30 10.14 14.32
C GLN A 100 -3.41 11.17 14.07
N LYS A 101 -3.77 11.41 12.81
CA LYS A 101 -4.82 12.37 12.44
C LYS A 101 -6.22 11.91 12.89
N TYR A 102 -6.50 10.61 12.83
CA TYR A 102 -7.83 10.07 13.11
C TYR A 102 -7.94 9.34 14.44
N ARG A 103 -6.87 9.21 15.22
CA ARG A 103 -6.87 8.57 16.54
C ARG A 103 -7.83 9.29 17.49
N GLY A 104 -8.72 8.54 18.14
CA GLY A 104 -9.54 9.06 19.22
C GLY A 104 -8.67 9.59 20.35
N ARG A 105 -8.80 10.87 20.71
CA ARG A 105 -8.27 11.38 21.98
C ARG A 105 -9.13 10.78 23.10
N HIS A 106 -8.48 10.17 24.07
CA HIS A 106 -9.08 9.77 25.34
C HIS A 106 -9.56 11.00 26.11
#